data_AF-A0A1F8V6B8-F1
#
_entry.id   AF-A0A1F8V6B8-F1
#
_cell.length_a   1.000
_cell.length_b   1.000
_cell.length_c   1.000
_cell.angle_alpha   90.00
_cell.angle_beta   90.00
_cell.angle_gamma   90.00
#
_symmetry.space_group_name_H-M   'P 1'
#
loop_
_entity.id
_entity.type
_entity.pdbx_description
1 polymer ?
#
loop_
_entity_poly.entity_id
_entity_poly.type
_entity_poly.pdbx_seq_one_letter_code
_entity_poly.pdbx_strand_id
1 'polypeptide(L)'
;MKKALSIVLLLLLMATLLVTAVSAQTDGGYVYITVEKFAVGQGYILEPTRLALEDGDTAWSVLVRAMGEDNLIVTESEWGNYLSGVKDNETREANIPQFIIDQISGEEVTSRADSSILAAYDYTTQSGWTYAVNNTGAAVSMQSYELQDGDVIRVMYTVYGYGTDLGFGYNTETQASDASYIDIADRDAVIKAVADAKTENISSAAITVALEASSNFETSQADIDNAAVEVEALMTDNSDTETPQTGDTGITMLIFVIISVAAAMFTVRRAR
;
A
#
# COMPACT_ATOMS: atom_id res chain seq x y z
N MET A 1 47.62 -13.60 -22.37
CA MET A 1 46.36 -13.57 -23.14
C MET A 1 45.18 -14.28 -22.47
N LYS A 2 45.36 -15.42 -21.79
CA LYS A 2 44.25 -16.13 -21.11
C LYS A 2 43.66 -15.43 -19.87
N LYS A 3 44.43 -14.59 -19.16
CA LYS A 3 43.94 -13.87 -17.96
C LYS A 3 43.22 -12.54 -18.26
N ALA A 4 43.47 -11.95 -19.43
CA ALA A 4 42.75 -10.74 -19.87
C ALA A 4 41.38 -11.07 -20.48
N LEU A 5 41.22 -12.26 -21.06
CA LEU A 5 39.97 -12.72 -21.66
C LEU A 5 38.90 -13.10 -20.61
N SER A 6 39.31 -13.57 -19.42
CA SER A 6 38.36 -13.87 -18.33
C SER A 6 37.77 -12.63 -17.64
N ILE A 7 38.49 -11.50 -17.64
CA ILE A 7 38.00 -10.27 -16.99
C ILE A 7 36.98 -9.56 -17.89
N VAL A 8 37.17 -9.63 -19.22
CA VAL A 8 36.20 -9.07 -20.19
C VAL A 8 34.90 -9.89 -20.23
N LEU A 9 34.97 -11.21 -20.01
CA LEU A 9 33.76 -12.07 -19.95
C LEU A 9 32.98 -11.91 -18.64
N LEU A 10 33.65 -11.55 -17.52
CA LEU A 10 32.96 -11.24 -16.26
C LEU A 10 32.29 -9.85 -16.28
N LEU A 11 32.90 -8.88 -16.98
CA LEU A 11 32.32 -7.53 -17.15
C LEU A 11 31.16 -7.51 -18.15
N LEU A 12 31.12 -8.43 -19.12
CA LEU A 12 29.99 -8.62 -20.04
C LEU A 12 28.80 -9.38 -19.40
N LEU A 13 29.00 -10.08 -18.28
CA LEU A 13 27.90 -10.73 -17.55
C LEU A 13 27.22 -9.80 -16.53
N MET A 14 27.85 -8.66 -16.18
CA MET A 14 27.28 -7.63 -15.29
C MET A 14 26.49 -6.55 -16.05
N ALA A 15 26.42 -6.63 -17.37
CA ALA A 15 25.74 -5.66 -18.23
C ALA A 15 24.52 -6.29 -18.91
N THR A 16 23.48 -6.62 -18.12
CA THR A 16 22.05 -6.51 -18.46
C THR A 16 21.23 -7.24 -17.39
N LEU A 17 21.10 -6.62 -16.22
CA LEU A 17 19.89 -6.79 -15.43
C LEU A 17 19.40 -5.40 -15.02
N LEU A 18 19.15 -4.57 -16.03
CA LEU A 18 18.07 -3.61 -15.91
C LEU A 18 16.80 -4.46 -15.90
N VAL A 19 16.37 -4.88 -14.72
CA VAL A 19 14.96 -5.19 -14.52
C VAL A 19 14.27 -3.85 -14.67
N THR A 20 13.88 -3.52 -15.90
CA THR A 20 12.76 -2.60 -16.07
C THR A 20 11.61 -3.28 -15.34
N ALA A 21 11.24 -2.75 -14.18
CA ALA A 21 9.93 -2.98 -13.61
C ALA A 21 8.93 -2.42 -14.64
N VAL A 22 8.67 -3.21 -15.67
CA VAL A 22 7.42 -3.07 -16.41
C VAL A 22 6.39 -3.37 -15.34
N SER A 23 5.63 -2.36 -14.93
CA SER A 23 4.37 -2.60 -14.27
C SER A 23 3.60 -3.53 -15.20
N ALA A 24 3.61 -4.82 -14.88
CA ALA A 24 2.83 -5.79 -15.60
C ALA A 24 1.39 -5.38 -15.33
N GLN A 25 0.80 -4.65 -16.27
CA GLN A 25 -0.62 -4.36 -16.25
C GLN A 25 -1.33 -5.70 -16.33
N THR A 26 -1.75 -6.18 -15.17
CA THR A 26 -2.51 -7.41 -15.06
C THR A 26 -3.90 -7.13 -15.62
N ASP A 27 -4.32 -7.97 -16.57
CA ASP A 27 -5.67 -7.93 -17.17
C ASP A 27 -6.79 -8.08 -16.11
N GLY A 28 -6.42 -8.46 -14.88
CA GLY A 28 -7.30 -8.71 -13.73
C GLY A 28 -7.49 -7.56 -12.74
N GLY A 29 -6.92 -6.37 -12.94
CA GLY A 29 -7.07 -5.24 -12.01
C GLY A 29 -6.16 -5.30 -10.78
N TYR A 30 -6.47 -4.51 -9.75
CA TYR A 30 -5.67 -4.34 -8.54
C TYR A 30 -6.52 -4.30 -7.27
N VAL A 31 -5.91 -4.69 -6.16
CA VAL A 31 -6.47 -4.50 -4.81
C VAL A 31 -5.47 -3.79 -3.92
N TYR A 32 -5.98 -3.20 -2.85
CA TYR A 32 -5.21 -2.39 -1.92
C TYR A 32 -5.32 -3.00 -0.53
N ILE A 33 -4.20 -3.10 0.19
CA ILE A 33 -4.20 -3.69 1.52
C ILE A 33 -3.34 -2.88 2.50
N THR A 34 -3.82 -2.81 3.74
CA THR A 34 -3.10 -2.33 4.92
C THR A 34 -3.17 -3.36 6.04
N VAL A 35 -2.18 -3.34 6.93
CA VAL A 35 -2.21 -4.04 8.22
C VAL A 35 -1.95 -3.02 9.32
N GLU A 36 -2.92 -2.80 10.19
CA GLU A 36 -3.05 -1.60 11.02
C GLU A 36 -3.09 -1.95 12.51
N LYS A 37 -2.33 -1.18 13.30
CA LYS A 37 -2.29 -1.26 14.77
C LYS A 37 -2.50 0.14 15.38
N PHE A 38 -3.46 0.88 14.84
CA PHE A 38 -3.79 2.24 15.26
C PHE A 38 -4.40 2.28 16.67
N ALA A 39 -5.21 1.28 17.04
CA ALA A 39 -5.82 1.20 18.37
C ALA A 39 -4.80 1.08 19.51
N VAL A 40 -3.56 0.69 19.20
CA VAL A 40 -2.43 0.67 20.15
C VAL A 40 -1.42 1.80 19.90
N GLY A 41 -1.74 2.74 19.01
CA GLY A 41 -0.92 3.93 18.73
C GLY A 41 0.38 3.66 17.98
N GLN A 42 0.48 2.53 17.27
CA GLN A 42 1.73 2.07 16.66
C GLN A 42 1.74 2.14 15.13
N GLY A 43 0.69 2.67 14.51
CA GLY A 43 0.63 2.91 13.06
C GLY A 43 0.44 1.63 12.24
N TYR A 44 1.15 1.54 11.12
CA TYR A 44 1.06 0.42 10.18
C TYR A 44 2.08 -0.68 10.51
N ILE A 45 1.68 -1.94 10.37
CA ILE A 45 2.60 -3.06 10.12
C ILE A 45 2.89 -3.15 8.62
N LEU A 46 1.83 -3.03 7.81
CA LEU A 46 1.91 -2.89 6.36
C LEU A 46 1.22 -1.59 5.97
N GLU A 47 2.01 -0.61 5.54
CA GLU A 47 1.51 0.61 4.91
C GLU A 47 0.73 0.30 3.63
N PRO A 48 -0.09 1.24 3.11
CA PRO A 48 -0.85 1.05 1.87
C PRO A 48 0.00 0.42 0.76
N THR A 49 -0.47 -0.71 0.28
CA THR A 49 0.21 -1.55 -0.70
C THR A 49 -0.78 -1.97 -1.79
N ARG A 50 -0.42 -1.77 -3.06
CA ARG A 50 -1.16 -2.23 -4.22
C ARG A 50 -0.66 -3.60 -4.64
N LEU A 51 -1.57 -4.55 -4.86
CA LEU A 51 -1.27 -5.87 -5.39
C LEU A 51 -2.10 -6.13 -6.63
N ALA A 52 -1.54 -6.85 -7.61
CA ALA A 52 -2.31 -7.33 -8.74
C ALA A 52 -3.40 -8.30 -8.25
N LEU A 53 -4.62 -8.13 -8.73
CA LEU A 53 -5.71 -9.05 -8.43
C LEU A 53 -5.59 -10.31 -9.29
N GLU A 54 -5.69 -11.48 -8.65
CA GLU A 54 -5.67 -12.79 -9.31
C GLU A 54 -7.06 -13.45 -9.28
N ASP A 55 -7.35 -14.32 -10.25
CA ASP A 55 -8.63 -15.04 -10.30
C ASP A 55 -8.87 -15.85 -9.03
N GLY A 56 -9.99 -15.57 -8.35
CA GLY A 56 -10.37 -16.25 -7.10
C GLY A 56 -9.66 -15.73 -5.85
N ASP A 57 -8.98 -14.58 -5.94
CA ASP A 57 -8.38 -13.95 -4.77
C ASP A 57 -9.43 -13.66 -3.69
N THR A 58 -9.01 -13.89 -2.45
CA THR A 58 -9.78 -13.59 -1.25
C THR A 58 -9.00 -12.61 -0.39
N ALA A 59 -9.68 -11.96 0.57
CA ALA A 59 -8.98 -11.13 1.55
C ALA A 59 -7.84 -11.89 2.26
N TRP A 60 -8.02 -13.21 2.49
CA TRP A 60 -6.99 -14.06 3.07
C TRP A 60 -5.80 -14.31 2.14
N SER A 61 -6.04 -14.69 0.87
CA SER A 61 -4.93 -14.96 -0.06
C SER A 61 -4.09 -13.72 -0.31
N VAL A 62 -4.73 -12.55 -0.40
CA VAL A 62 -4.05 -11.26 -0.55
C VAL A 62 -3.25 -10.89 0.70
N LEU A 63 -3.79 -11.08 1.90
CA LEU A 63 -3.04 -10.89 3.14
C LEU A 63 -1.80 -11.80 3.21
N VAL A 64 -1.94 -13.09 2.89
CA VAL A 64 -0.82 -14.05 2.87
C VAL A 64 0.24 -13.62 1.86
N ARG A 65 -0.17 -13.16 0.67
CA ARG A 65 0.76 -12.68 -0.36
C ARG A 65 1.47 -11.39 0.05
N ALA A 66 0.78 -10.50 0.75
CA ALA A 66 1.33 -9.23 1.23
C ALA A 66 2.32 -9.40 2.40
N MET A 67 1.98 -10.26 3.35
CA MET A 67 2.72 -10.41 4.62
C MET A 67 3.69 -11.59 4.62
N GLY A 68 3.44 -12.61 3.80
CA GLY A 68 4.07 -13.92 3.92
C GLY A 68 3.46 -14.74 5.05
N GLU A 69 3.19 -16.02 4.78
CA GLU A 69 2.55 -16.95 5.72
C GLU A 69 3.27 -17.05 7.08
N ASP A 70 4.61 -17.03 7.07
CA ASP A 70 5.44 -17.10 8.28
C ASP A 70 5.22 -15.93 9.26
N ASN A 71 4.63 -14.83 8.80
CA ASN A 71 4.33 -13.65 9.62
C ASN A 71 2.92 -13.66 10.21
N LEU A 72 2.10 -14.65 9.87
CA LEU A 72 0.70 -14.74 10.29
C LEU A 72 0.53 -15.92 11.25
N ILE A 73 -0.12 -15.68 12.38
CA ILE A 73 -0.45 -16.72 13.36
C ILE A 73 -1.93 -17.04 13.21
N VAL A 74 -2.22 -18.29 12.89
CA VAL A 74 -3.58 -18.76 12.64
C VAL A 74 -4.03 -19.69 13.75
N THR A 75 -5.20 -19.40 14.32
CA THR A 75 -5.92 -20.36 15.16
C THR A 75 -6.96 -21.06 14.30
N GLU A 76 -6.78 -22.37 14.11
CA GLU A 76 -7.75 -23.20 13.41
C GLU A 76 -9.00 -23.44 14.27
N SER A 77 -10.17 -23.42 13.63
CA SER A 77 -11.43 -23.75 14.28
C SER A 77 -12.39 -24.45 13.30
N GLU A 78 -13.45 -25.07 13.83
CA GLU A 78 -14.51 -25.66 13.02
C GLU A 78 -15.26 -24.63 12.15
N TRP A 79 -15.13 -23.33 12.46
CA TRP A 79 -15.78 -22.22 11.77
C TRP A 79 -14.87 -21.49 10.79
N GLY A 80 -13.66 -22.02 10.56
CA GLY A 80 -12.63 -21.43 9.70
C GLY A 80 -11.41 -20.97 10.48
N ASN A 81 -10.40 -20.55 9.72
CA ASN A 81 -9.13 -20.08 10.27
C ASN A 81 -9.27 -18.63 10.73
N TYR A 82 -8.87 -18.36 11.98
CA TYR A 82 -8.83 -17.01 12.53
C TYR A 82 -7.40 -16.47 12.52
N LEU A 83 -7.21 -15.25 12.03
CA LEU A 83 -5.96 -14.50 12.20
C LEU A 83 -5.82 -14.13 13.68
N SER A 84 -5.06 -14.93 14.42
CA SER A 84 -4.88 -14.78 15.86
C SER A 84 -3.67 -13.94 16.23
N GLY A 85 -2.78 -13.64 15.29
CA GLY A 85 -1.65 -12.78 15.54
C GLY A 85 -0.89 -12.41 14.27
N VAL A 86 -0.17 -11.30 14.33
CA VAL A 86 0.71 -10.85 13.25
C VAL A 86 2.08 -10.55 13.85
N LYS A 87 3.14 -11.05 13.22
CA LYS A 87 4.52 -10.73 13.60
C LYS A 87 4.84 -9.30 13.23
N ASP A 88 5.46 -8.58 14.16
CA ASP A 88 6.08 -7.29 13.89
C ASP A 88 7.38 -7.13 14.68
N ASN A 89 8.11 -6.05 14.41
CA ASN A 89 9.35 -5.70 15.10
C ASN A 89 9.15 -4.45 15.98
N GLU A 90 7.98 -4.31 16.59
CA GLU A 90 7.67 -3.12 17.39
C GLU A 90 8.42 -3.09 18.70
N THR A 91 8.97 -1.93 19.04
CA THR A 91 9.70 -1.72 20.29
C THR A 91 9.14 -0.58 21.13
N ARG A 92 8.25 0.24 20.58
CA ARG A 92 7.58 1.32 21.31
C ARG A 92 6.51 0.71 22.21
N GLU A 93 6.31 1.29 23.38
CA GLU A 93 5.15 0.95 24.21
C GLU A 93 3.86 1.32 23.48
N ALA A 94 2.78 0.60 23.79
CA ALA A 94 1.47 0.92 23.25
C ALA A 94 0.99 2.26 23.81
N ASN A 95 0.43 3.10 22.95
CA ASN A 95 -0.25 4.33 23.31
C ASN A 95 -1.71 4.22 22.85
N ILE A 96 -2.52 3.53 23.66
CA ILE A 96 -3.94 3.30 23.34
C ILE A 96 -4.69 4.64 23.46
N PRO A 97 -5.41 5.09 22.42
CA PRO A 97 -6.20 6.32 22.46
C PRO A 97 -7.18 6.37 23.65
N GLN A 98 -7.31 7.54 24.27
CA GLN A 98 -8.11 7.69 25.48
C GLN A 98 -9.59 7.33 25.28
N PHE A 99 -10.16 7.62 24.10
CA PHE A 99 -11.55 7.27 23.81
C PHE A 99 -11.80 5.76 23.85
N ILE A 100 -10.78 4.92 23.61
CA ILE A 100 -10.86 3.46 23.74
C ILE A 100 -10.74 3.08 25.22
N ILE A 101 -9.76 3.64 25.93
CA ILE A 101 -9.56 3.40 27.37
C ILE A 101 -10.84 3.67 28.16
N ASP A 102 -11.56 4.75 27.82
CA ASP A 102 -12.79 5.14 28.48
C ASP A 102 -13.93 4.11 28.32
N GLN A 103 -13.86 3.20 27.34
CA GLN A 103 -14.85 2.13 27.12
C GLN A 103 -14.52 0.83 27.84
N ILE A 104 -13.26 0.64 28.23
CA ILE A 104 -12.81 -0.60 28.86
C ILE A 104 -13.40 -0.66 30.27
N SER A 105 -14.19 -1.70 30.53
CA SER A 105 -14.84 -1.88 31.82
C SER A 105 -14.75 -3.32 32.30
N GLY A 106 -14.45 -3.51 33.58
CA GLY A 106 -14.43 -4.84 34.19
C GLY A 106 -13.17 -5.67 33.95
N GLU A 107 -12.14 -5.11 33.31
CA GLU A 107 -10.83 -5.76 33.12
C GLU A 107 -9.67 -4.75 33.17
N GLU A 108 -8.47 -5.27 33.43
CA GLU A 108 -7.22 -4.52 33.37
C GLU A 108 -6.65 -4.54 31.95
N VAL A 109 -6.10 -3.41 31.50
CA VAL A 109 -5.37 -3.35 30.23
C VAL A 109 -3.98 -3.94 30.44
N THR A 110 -3.70 -5.03 29.73
CA THR A 110 -2.43 -5.77 29.80
C THR A 110 -1.50 -5.36 28.66
N SER A 111 -0.49 -6.18 28.38
CA SER A 111 0.51 -5.95 27.35
C SER A 111 0.77 -7.24 26.58
N ARG A 112 1.43 -7.12 25.42
CA ARG A 112 1.82 -8.27 24.61
C ARG A 112 2.44 -9.40 25.43
N ALA A 113 1.95 -10.62 25.23
CA ALA A 113 2.52 -11.82 25.86
C ALA A 113 3.86 -12.22 25.20
N ASP A 114 3.96 -12.03 23.89
CA ASP A 114 5.19 -12.16 23.11
C ASP A 114 5.48 -10.83 22.41
N SER A 115 6.63 -10.21 22.69
CA SER A 115 6.96 -8.90 22.11
C SER A 115 7.08 -8.91 20.58
N SER A 116 7.29 -10.07 19.96
CA SER A 116 7.45 -10.21 18.50
C SER A 116 6.14 -10.47 17.75
N ILE A 117 5.02 -10.61 18.48
CA ILE A 117 3.71 -10.91 17.92
C ILE A 117 2.70 -9.94 18.53
N LEU A 118 1.88 -9.32 17.70
CA LEU A 118 0.67 -8.67 18.17
C LEU A 118 -0.47 -9.68 18.05
N ALA A 119 -0.84 -10.29 19.17
CA ALA A 119 -1.75 -11.42 19.24
C ALA A 119 -3.12 -11.00 19.80
N ALA A 120 -4.16 -11.75 19.43
CA ALA A 120 -5.43 -11.69 20.13
C ALA A 120 -5.23 -11.93 21.62
N TYR A 121 -6.02 -11.22 22.43
CA TYR A 121 -5.96 -11.24 23.90
C TYR A 121 -4.74 -10.56 24.55
N ASP A 122 -3.90 -9.82 23.82
CA ASP A 122 -2.70 -9.16 24.38
C ASP A 122 -3.00 -7.95 25.28
N TYR A 123 -4.07 -7.18 25.02
CA TYR A 123 -4.39 -5.97 25.82
C TYR A 123 -5.65 -6.14 26.65
N THR A 124 -6.68 -6.72 26.04
CA THR A 124 -7.94 -7.04 26.71
C THR A 124 -8.43 -8.40 26.22
N THR A 125 -9.37 -9.00 26.93
CA THR A 125 -10.07 -10.22 26.52
C THR A 125 -10.86 -10.06 25.22
N GLN A 126 -11.08 -8.83 24.75
CA GLN A 126 -11.78 -8.52 23.50
C GLN A 126 -10.84 -8.07 22.37
N SER A 127 -9.54 -7.97 22.66
CA SER A 127 -8.54 -7.54 21.68
C SER A 127 -8.20 -8.64 20.68
N GLY A 128 -7.93 -8.26 19.43
CA GLY A 128 -7.64 -9.20 18.35
C GLY A 128 -7.66 -8.57 16.97
N TRP A 129 -7.55 -9.40 15.95
CA TRP A 129 -7.58 -8.97 14.55
C TRP A 129 -8.97 -9.06 13.96
N THR A 130 -9.34 -8.04 13.18
CA THR A 130 -10.55 -7.98 12.37
C THR A 130 -10.23 -7.37 11.00
N TYR A 131 -11.20 -7.27 10.11
CA TYR A 131 -11.02 -6.58 8.84
C TYR A 131 -12.28 -5.92 8.31
N ALA A 132 -12.05 -4.94 7.43
CA ALA A 132 -13.06 -4.28 6.63
C ALA A 132 -12.65 -4.33 5.16
N VAL A 133 -13.64 -4.28 4.27
CA VAL A 133 -13.45 -4.08 2.83
C VAL A 133 -14.32 -2.90 2.41
N ASN A 134 -13.73 -1.95 1.68
CA ASN A 134 -14.39 -0.74 1.18
C ASN A 134 -15.15 0.03 2.28
N ASN A 135 -14.42 0.41 3.32
CA ASN A 135 -14.91 1.05 4.54
C ASN A 135 -16.14 0.36 5.19
N THR A 136 -16.30 -0.95 4.97
CA THR A 136 -17.41 -1.75 5.51
C THR A 136 -16.85 -2.93 6.30
N GLY A 137 -17.25 -3.05 7.58
CA GLY A 137 -16.85 -4.18 8.42
C GLY A 137 -17.33 -5.50 7.81
N ALA A 138 -16.41 -6.44 7.61
CA ALA A 138 -16.72 -7.66 6.89
C ALA A 138 -17.59 -8.62 7.72
N ALA A 139 -18.64 -9.18 7.09
CA ALA A 139 -19.59 -10.09 7.74
C ALA A 139 -19.24 -11.59 7.57
N VAL A 140 -18.16 -11.90 6.84
CA VAL A 140 -17.72 -13.26 6.54
C VAL A 140 -16.24 -13.43 6.89
N SER A 141 -15.72 -14.66 6.83
CA SER A 141 -14.29 -14.89 7.02
C SER A 141 -13.47 -14.28 5.89
N MET A 142 -12.22 -13.91 6.15
CA MET A 142 -11.28 -13.45 5.12
C MET A 142 -11.08 -14.49 4.00
N GLN A 143 -11.26 -15.78 4.31
CA GLN A 143 -11.16 -16.88 3.34
C GLN A 143 -12.38 -16.99 2.43
N SER A 144 -13.49 -16.32 2.78
CA SER A 144 -14.77 -16.38 2.06
C SER A 144 -15.09 -15.10 1.31
N TYR A 145 -14.42 -13.99 1.61
CA TYR A 145 -14.61 -12.74 0.88
C TYR A 145 -13.81 -12.77 -0.42
N GLU A 146 -14.49 -12.98 -1.54
CA GLU A 146 -13.92 -12.89 -2.89
C GLU A 146 -13.73 -11.41 -3.27
N LEU A 147 -12.52 -11.07 -3.73
CA LEU A 147 -12.15 -9.69 -4.01
C LEU A 147 -12.47 -9.26 -5.45
N GLN A 148 -12.69 -7.95 -5.60
CA GLN A 148 -12.94 -7.29 -6.87
C GLN A 148 -11.89 -6.22 -7.14
N ASP A 149 -11.75 -5.84 -8.42
CA ASP A 149 -10.87 -4.76 -8.82
C ASP A 149 -11.23 -3.47 -8.07
N GLY A 150 -10.21 -2.84 -7.48
CA GLY A 150 -10.34 -1.62 -6.71
C GLY A 150 -10.70 -1.82 -5.23
N ASP A 151 -10.87 -3.05 -4.73
CA ASP A 151 -11.16 -3.28 -3.31
C ASP A 151 -10.05 -2.77 -2.40
N VAL A 152 -10.43 -2.15 -1.28
CA VAL A 152 -9.53 -1.74 -0.20
C VAL A 152 -9.76 -2.58 1.02
N ILE A 153 -8.74 -3.35 1.40
CA ILE A 153 -8.75 -4.27 2.54
C ILE A 153 -7.98 -3.63 3.69
N ARG A 154 -8.63 -3.46 4.83
CA ARG A 154 -7.98 -2.98 6.06
C ARG A 154 -8.00 -4.11 7.08
N VAL A 155 -6.84 -4.68 7.37
CA VAL A 155 -6.68 -5.70 8.42
C VAL A 155 -6.23 -4.99 9.69
N MET A 156 -7.06 -4.99 10.72
CA MET A 156 -6.95 -4.04 11.83
C MET A 156 -6.92 -4.76 13.18
N TYR A 157 -6.06 -4.27 14.08
CA TYR A 157 -6.06 -4.70 15.46
C TYR A 157 -7.03 -3.87 16.30
N THR A 158 -8.01 -4.53 16.92
CA THR A 158 -8.91 -3.96 17.93
C THR A 158 -8.35 -4.20 19.32
N VAL A 159 -8.46 -3.19 20.19
CA VAL A 159 -8.14 -3.28 21.61
C VAL A 159 -9.38 -3.63 22.42
N TYR A 160 -10.57 -3.12 22.07
CA TYR A 160 -11.77 -3.37 22.86
C TYR A 160 -13.07 -3.20 22.05
N GLY A 161 -14.12 -3.94 22.42
CA GLY A 161 -15.42 -3.85 21.77
C GLY A 161 -15.50 -4.55 20.42
N TYR A 162 -14.63 -5.54 20.17
CA TYR A 162 -14.65 -6.40 18.98
C TYR A 162 -14.70 -5.62 17.65
N GLY A 163 -13.93 -4.53 17.55
CA GLY A 163 -13.90 -3.64 16.39
C GLY A 163 -14.77 -2.39 16.50
N THR A 164 -15.54 -2.22 17.58
CA THR A 164 -16.28 -0.96 17.83
C THR A 164 -15.32 0.23 18.02
N ASP A 165 -14.14 -0.02 18.58
CA ASP A 165 -13.06 0.96 18.66
C ASP A 165 -12.42 1.34 17.31
N LEU A 166 -12.74 0.58 16.27
CA LEU A 166 -12.29 0.81 14.89
C LEU A 166 -13.41 1.33 13.98
N GLY A 167 -14.65 1.43 14.49
CA GLY A 167 -15.84 1.83 13.73
C GLY A 167 -16.51 0.69 12.96
N PHE A 168 -16.16 -0.56 13.26
CA PHE A 168 -16.64 -1.74 12.56
C PHE A 168 -17.23 -2.79 13.51
N GLY A 169 -17.64 -2.38 14.70
CA GLY A 169 -18.28 -3.26 15.66
C GLY A 169 -19.66 -3.70 15.21
N TYR A 170 -20.15 -4.82 15.74
CA TYR A 170 -21.51 -5.28 15.44
C TYR A 170 -22.56 -4.44 16.18
N ASN A 171 -23.42 -3.78 15.41
CA ASN A 171 -24.55 -3.02 15.90
C ASN A 171 -25.81 -3.90 15.93
N THR A 172 -26.30 -4.20 17.13
CA THR A 172 -27.48 -5.08 17.30
C THR A 172 -28.79 -4.46 16.82
N GLU A 173 -28.88 -3.12 16.77
CA GLU A 173 -30.10 -2.43 16.36
C GLU A 173 -30.26 -2.46 14.84
N THR A 174 -29.18 -2.18 14.12
CA THR A 174 -29.15 -2.15 12.65
C THR A 174 -28.83 -3.52 12.04
N GLN A 175 -28.29 -4.45 12.83
CA GLN A 175 -27.72 -5.72 12.37
C GLN A 175 -26.61 -5.52 11.31
N ALA A 176 -25.80 -4.47 11.50
CA ALA A 176 -24.69 -4.11 10.63
C ALA A 176 -23.37 -3.99 11.41
N SER A 177 -22.24 -4.06 10.71
CA SER A 177 -20.91 -3.90 11.30
C SER A 177 -20.46 -2.43 11.23
N ASP A 178 -21.24 -1.54 11.86
CA ASP A 178 -21.06 -0.09 11.84
C ASP A 178 -21.07 0.56 13.24
N ALA A 179 -21.07 -0.25 14.31
CA ALA A 179 -20.98 0.28 15.66
C ALA A 179 -19.62 0.94 15.87
N SER A 180 -19.63 2.15 16.43
CA SER A 180 -18.42 2.90 16.72
C SER A 180 -18.49 3.66 18.05
N TYR A 181 -17.34 3.82 18.71
CA TYR A 181 -17.20 4.73 19.85
C TYR A 181 -16.97 6.19 19.43
N ILE A 182 -16.55 6.42 18.18
CA ILE A 182 -16.25 7.74 17.61
C ILE A 182 -16.60 7.78 16.13
N ASP A 183 -16.82 8.96 15.56
CA ASP A 183 -16.97 9.10 14.11
C ASP A 183 -15.61 8.95 13.44
N ILE A 184 -15.51 8.00 12.51
CA ILE A 184 -14.26 7.65 11.84
C ILE A 184 -14.38 7.96 10.36
N ALA A 185 -13.38 8.66 9.82
CA ALA A 185 -13.30 8.96 8.40
C ALA A 185 -13.08 7.69 7.55
N ASP A 186 -13.70 7.68 6.37
CA ASP A 186 -13.41 6.75 5.28
C ASP A 186 -11.99 7.02 4.77
N ARG A 187 -11.17 5.96 4.71
CA ARG A 187 -9.75 6.02 4.36
C ARG A 187 -9.44 5.41 2.99
N ASP A 188 -10.44 4.92 2.27
CA ASP A 188 -10.21 4.12 1.07
C ASP A 188 -9.48 4.93 -0.02
N ALA A 189 -9.91 6.18 -0.24
CA ALA A 189 -9.29 7.05 -1.24
C ALA A 189 -7.81 7.34 -0.93
N VAL A 190 -7.49 7.71 0.32
CA VAL A 190 -6.11 8.01 0.71
C VAL A 190 -5.22 6.76 0.70
N ILE A 191 -5.76 5.59 1.05
CA ILE A 191 -5.04 4.31 0.96
C ILE A 191 -4.68 4.01 -0.50
N LYS A 192 -5.64 4.14 -1.43
CA LYS A 192 -5.39 3.96 -2.88
C LYS A 192 -4.32 4.91 -3.38
N ALA A 193 -4.48 6.20 -3.12
CA ALA A 193 -3.54 7.23 -3.58
C ALA A 193 -2.11 6.97 -3.08
N VAL A 194 -1.94 6.65 -1.79
CA VAL A 194 -0.62 6.34 -1.22
C VAL A 194 -0.03 5.06 -1.81
N ALA A 195 -0.82 4.00 -1.95
CA ALA A 195 -0.37 2.74 -2.53
C ALA A 195 0.07 2.91 -4.00
N ASP A 196 -0.68 3.67 -4.79
CA ASP A 196 -0.35 3.99 -6.18
C ASP A 196 0.95 4.80 -6.27
N ALA A 197 1.05 5.88 -5.50
CA ALA A 197 2.26 6.71 -5.46
C ALA A 197 3.50 5.90 -5.07
N LYS A 198 3.39 5.02 -4.07
CA LYS A 198 4.48 4.13 -3.66
C LYS A 198 4.86 3.14 -4.76
N THR A 199 3.88 2.61 -5.51
CA THR A 199 4.15 1.67 -6.61
C THR A 199 4.93 2.35 -7.73
N GLU A 200 4.65 3.62 -8.00
CA GLU A 200 5.41 4.45 -8.95
C GLU A 200 6.72 5.02 -8.37
N ASN A 201 7.13 4.56 -7.17
CA ASN A 201 8.33 5.01 -6.46
C ASN A 201 8.37 6.53 -6.19
N ILE A 202 7.21 7.16 -6.05
CA ILE A 202 7.11 8.56 -5.67
C ILE A 202 7.36 8.69 -4.16
N SER A 203 8.23 9.62 -3.79
CA SER A 203 8.50 9.98 -2.40
C SER A 203 8.27 11.49 -2.23
N SER A 204 7.36 11.85 -1.33
CA SER A 204 6.99 13.25 -1.06
C SER A 204 6.56 13.42 0.39
N ALA A 205 6.71 14.63 0.93
CA ALA A 205 6.17 14.98 2.24
C ALA A 205 4.64 14.81 2.30
N ALA A 206 3.94 14.99 1.18
CA ALA A 206 2.50 14.76 1.11
C ALA A 206 2.12 13.29 1.40
N ILE A 207 2.96 12.32 1.00
CA ILE A 207 2.75 10.91 1.34
C ILE A 207 2.89 10.68 2.84
N THR A 208 3.88 11.31 3.49
CA THR A 208 4.02 11.25 4.95
C THR A 208 2.82 11.84 5.66
N VAL A 209 2.35 13.01 5.21
CA VAL A 209 1.14 13.66 5.75
C VAL A 209 -0.09 12.76 5.59
N ALA A 210 -0.26 12.13 4.42
CA ALA A 210 -1.36 11.19 4.17
C ALA A 210 -1.29 9.93 5.05
N LEU A 211 -0.10 9.37 5.28
CA LEU A 211 0.11 8.25 6.21
C LEU A 211 -0.23 8.64 7.65
N GLU A 212 0.20 9.82 8.11
CA GLU A 212 -0.11 10.33 9.45
C GLU A 212 -1.61 10.56 9.61
N ALA A 213 -2.23 11.27 8.66
CA ALA A 213 -3.67 11.57 8.64
C ALA A 213 -4.51 10.29 8.68
N SER A 214 -4.20 9.31 7.83
CA SER A 214 -4.90 8.02 7.77
C SER A 214 -4.70 7.16 9.02
N SER A 215 -3.58 7.28 9.72
CA SER A 215 -3.35 6.53 10.97
C SER A 215 -3.99 7.14 12.23
N ASN A 216 -4.55 8.35 12.11
CA ASN A 216 -5.17 9.06 13.22
C ASN A 216 -6.71 8.92 13.16
N PHE A 217 -7.30 8.51 14.28
CA PHE A 217 -8.75 8.33 14.40
C PHE A 217 -9.53 9.65 14.41
N GLU A 218 -8.91 10.74 14.86
CA GLU A 218 -9.58 12.04 15.00
C GLU A 218 -9.49 12.91 13.73
N THR A 219 -8.81 12.42 12.69
CA THR A 219 -8.72 13.14 11.41
C THR A 219 -10.11 13.27 10.80
N SER A 220 -10.48 14.49 10.40
CA SER A 220 -11.77 14.75 9.76
C SER A 220 -11.83 14.13 8.35
N GLN A 221 -13.03 13.83 7.86
CA GLN A 221 -13.20 13.34 6.48
C GLN A 221 -12.61 14.32 5.47
N ALA A 222 -12.82 15.63 5.65
CA ALA A 222 -12.30 16.64 4.75
C ALA A 222 -10.76 16.64 4.69
N ASP A 223 -10.09 16.41 5.82
CA ASP A 223 -8.63 16.34 5.86
C ASP A 223 -8.10 15.05 5.23
N ILE A 224 -8.80 13.92 5.41
CA ILE A 224 -8.48 12.66 4.71
C ILE A 224 -8.63 12.83 3.20
N ASP A 225 -9.74 13.40 2.75
CA ASP A 225 -10.02 13.63 1.32
C ASP A 225 -8.97 14.57 0.71
N ASN A 226 -8.62 15.66 1.41
CA ASN A 226 -7.57 16.58 0.97
C ASN A 226 -6.21 15.87 0.85
N ALA A 227 -5.85 15.03 1.82
CA ALA A 227 -4.60 14.28 1.78
C ALA A 227 -4.55 13.30 0.59
N ALA A 228 -5.68 12.66 0.26
CA ALA A 228 -5.78 11.81 -0.94
C ALA A 228 -5.51 12.63 -2.21
N VAL A 229 -6.19 13.77 -2.37
CA VAL A 229 -6.03 14.67 -3.52
C VAL A 229 -4.59 15.17 -3.67
N GLU A 230 -3.93 15.54 -2.57
CA GLU A 230 -2.53 15.99 -2.60
C GLU A 230 -1.57 14.88 -3.08
N VAL A 231 -1.82 13.63 -2.69
CA VAL A 231 -1.00 12.49 -3.15
C VAL A 231 -1.29 12.16 -4.62
N GLU A 232 -2.55 12.18 -5.04
CA GLU A 232 -2.94 11.96 -6.44
C GLU A 232 -2.30 12.99 -7.39
N ALA A 233 -2.21 14.25 -6.98
CA ALA A 233 -1.58 15.31 -7.77
C ALA A 233 -0.08 15.05 -8.05
N LEU A 234 0.61 14.30 -7.19
CA LEU A 234 2.01 13.92 -7.42
C LEU A 234 2.16 13.03 -8.66
N MET A 235 1.15 12.21 -8.95
CA MET A 235 1.15 11.27 -10.07
C MET A 235 0.95 11.99 -11.40
N THR A 236 0.15 13.07 -11.41
CA THR A 236 -0.04 13.90 -12.61
C THR A 236 1.20 14.72 -12.93
N ASP A 237 1.84 15.31 -11.92
CA ASP A 237 3.06 16.12 -12.12
C ASP A 237 4.26 15.26 -12.55
N ASN A 238 4.34 14.01 -12.10
CA ASN A 238 5.41 13.09 -12.51
C ASN A 238 5.26 12.65 -13.98
N SER A 239 4.03 12.57 -14.50
CA SER A 239 3.76 12.22 -15.90
C SER A 239 4.20 13.30 -16.91
N ASP A 240 4.33 14.56 -16.46
CA ASP A 240 4.80 15.69 -17.29
C ASP A 240 6.33 15.87 -17.28
N THR A 241 7.07 15.05 -16.52
CA THR A 241 8.55 15.07 -16.49
C THR A 241 9.23 13.99 -17.32
N GLU A 242 8.48 13.19 -18.08
CA GLU A 242 9.04 12.54 -19.26
C GLU A 242 9.45 13.63 -20.26
N THR A 243 10.72 14.04 -20.18
CA THR A 243 11.35 14.82 -21.23
C THR A 243 11.11 14.05 -22.53
N PRO A 244 10.56 14.66 -23.59
CA PRO A 244 10.31 13.94 -24.82
C PRO A 244 11.61 13.25 -25.25
N GLN A 245 11.61 11.92 -25.23
CA GLN A 245 12.56 11.12 -25.97
C GLN A 245 12.54 11.68 -27.39
N THR A 246 13.63 12.35 -27.75
CA THR A 246 13.87 12.88 -29.09
C THR A 246 14.13 11.72 -30.03
N GLY A 247 13.10 10.94 -30.32
CA GLY A 247 12.98 10.06 -31.47
C GLY A 247 11.65 10.42 -32.12
N ASP A 248 11.58 11.22 -33.16
CA ASP A 248 12.23 10.95 -34.44
C ASP A 248 12.42 12.28 -35.20
N THR A 249 13.59 12.90 -35.06
CA THR A 249 14.08 13.92 -36.02
C THR A 249 15.17 13.34 -36.92
N GLY A 250 15.29 12.00 -36.96
CA GLY A 250 16.31 11.28 -37.73
C GLY A 250 16.17 11.41 -39.24
N ILE A 251 14.99 11.80 -39.74
CA ILE A 251 14.74 11.97 -41.19
C ILE A 251 14.85 13.44 -41.62
N THR A 252 14.56 14.40 -40.74
CA THR A 252 14.57 15.83 -41.10
C THR A 252 15.98 16.45 -41.01
N MET A 253 16.86 15.90 -40.15
CA MET A 253 18.24 16.40 -40.03
C MET A 253 19.13 16.00 -41.23
N LEU A 254 18.78 14.96 -41.97
CA LEU A 254 19.54 14.52 -43.16
C LEU A 254 19.29 15.41 -44.38
N ILE A 255 18.11 16.06 -44.47
CA ILE A 255 17.75 16.91 -45.61
C ILE A 255 18.44 18.28 -45.54
N PHE A 256 18.63 18.85 -44.34
CA PHE A 256 19.31 20.13 -44.20
C PHE A 256 20.84 20.05 -44.38
N VAL A 257 21.48 18.93 -44.01
CA VAL A 257 22.93 18.75 -44.22
C VAL A 257 23.27 18.52 -45.70
N ILE A 258 22.38 17.87 -46.48
CA ILE A 258 22.62 17.64 -47.92
C ILE A 258 22.42 18.93 -48.73
N ILE A 259 21.48 19.81 -48.35
CA ILE A 259 21.25 21.08 -49.06
C ILE A 259 22.38 22.10 -48.81
N SER A 260 23.00 22.09 -47.62
CA SER A 260 24.12 23.00 -47.31
C SER A 260 25.46 22.59 -47.98
N VAL A 261 25.66 21.31 -48.32
CA VAL A 261 26.86 20.89 -49.07
C VAL A 261 26.72 21.15 -50.58
N ALA A 262 25.51 21.13 -51.13
CA ALA A 262 25.27 21.46 -52.55
C ALA A 262 25.42 22.97 -52.87
N ALA A 263 25.13 23.86 -51.92
CA ALA A 263 25.30 25.31 -52.11
C ALA A 263 26.77 25.77 -52.01
N ALA A 264 27.64 25.02 -51.31
CA ALA A 264 29.06 25.35 -51.18
C ALA A 264 29.92 24.88 -52.37
N MET A 265 29.45 23.94 -53.21
CA MET A 265 30.19 23.50 -54.41
C MET A 265 29.89 24.34 -55.66
N PHE A 266 28.84 25.15 -55.71
CA PHE A 266 28.53 25.95 -56.90
C PHE A 266 29.21 27.34 -56.93
N THR A 267 29.77 27.80 -55.80
CA THR A 267 30.46 29.11 -55.73
C THR A 267 31.96 29.04 -56.02
N VAL A 268 32.56 27.84 -56.14
CA VAL A 268 34.01 27.67 -56.40
C VAL A 268 34.33 27.40 -57.88
N ARG A 269 33.34 27.25 -58.77
CA ARG A 269 33.58 26.99 -60.22
C ARG A 269 33.40 28.19 -61.17
N ARG A 270 33.39 29.42 -60.64
CA ARG A 270 33.56 30.66 -61.43
C ARG A 270 34.58 31.61 -60.80
N ALA A 271 35.80 31.11 -60.60
CA ALA A 271 36.99 31.96 -60.43
C ALA A 271 38.24 31.14 -60.75
N ARG A 272 38.40 30.77 -62.02
CA ARG A 272 39.66 30.62 -62.76
C ARG A 272 39.35 30.25 -64.20
#